data_AF-A0A6P7WL31-F1
#
_entry.id   AF-A0A6P7WL31-F1
#
_cell.length_a   1.000
_cell.length_b   1.000
_cell.length_c   1.000
_cell.angle_alpha   90.00
_cell.angle_beta   90.00
_cell.angle_gamma   90.00
#
_symmetry.space_group_name_H-M   'P 1'
#
loop_
_entity.id
_entity.type
_entity.pdbx_description
1 polymer ?
#
loop_
_entity_poly.entity_id
_entity_poly.type
_entity_poly.pdbx_seq_one_letter_code
_entity_poly.pdbx_strand_id
1 'polypeptide(L)'
;MEGMPLTCLPQASCINNYGSYMCRCPEGYEGDGLYSCLDRDECATGAYYCNAKTICVNTLGSYICVCQSGLIGIGNHCRERSVWTPWSPWSICTVQCGHQNQMRIRLCTHPESGMRCQGPSVELRPCPVKTSCPVDGAWSEWSPWSICSYKCSGLKKRIRLCNSPAPVKGGLLCPGPNEEVAICKSATCPVDGMWSSWTAWTPCPLSCGLAVVSRSRQCDSPSPEHGGKICSGTDYEEGSCGFPEEFCKYLNPALGRFVPGKLIH
;
A
#
# COMPACT_ATOMS: atom_id res chain seq x y z
N MET A 1 -34.24 -8.09 96.41
CA MET A 1 -32.83 -7.69 96.25
C MET A 1 -32.26 -8.60 95.19
N GLU A 2 -32.19 -8.11 93.95
CA GLU A 2 -31.78 -8.92 92.79
C GLU A 2 -30.34 -9.42 92.96
N GLY A 3 -30.15 -10.71 92.66
CA GLY A 3 -28.88 -11.40 92.82
C GLY A 3 -27.82 -10.91 91.84
N MET A 4 -26.65 -10.61 92.38
CA MET A 4 -25.42 -10.27 91.65
C MET A 4 -25.06 -11.39 90.64
N PRO A 5 -24.76 -11.10 89.36
CA PRO A 5 -24.34 -12.12 88.42
C PRO A 5 -22.94 -12.65 88.80
N LEU A 6 -22.86 -13.94 89.11
CA LEU A 6 -21.61 -14.67 89.37
C LEU A 6 -20.88 -15.06 88.06
N THR A 7 -21.32 -14.53 86.93
CA THR A 7 -20.81 -14.86 85.59
C THR A 7 -20.61 -13.58 84.79
N CYS A 8 -19.51 -13.51 84.03
CA CYS A 8 -19.25 -12.39 83.13
C CYS A 8 -20.39 -12.19 82.11
N LEU A 9 -20.52 -10.96 81.59
CA LEU A 9 -21.38 -10.68 80.45
C LEU A 9 -21.00 -11.58 79.25
N PRO A 10 -21.97 -11.97 78.38
CA PRO A 10 -21.69 -12.85 77.24
C PRO A 10 -20.59 -12.34 76.30
N GLN A 11 -20.44 -11.03 76.18
CA GLN A 11 -19.39 -10.39 75.40
C GLN A 11 -18.05 -10.25 76.15
N ALA A 12 -18.00 -10.45 77.47
CA ALA A 12 -16.78 -10.28 78.25
C ALA A 12 -16.02 -11.61 78.42
N SER A 13 -14.68 -11.55 78.35
CA SER A 13 -13.79 -12.68 78.58
C SER A 13 -13.52 -12.87 80.07
N CYS A 14 -13.67 -14.10 80.58
CA CYS A 14 -13.34 -14.44 81.96
C CYS A 14 -11.86 -14.81 82.11
N ILE A 15 -11.17 -14.16 83.05
CA ILE A 15 -9.75 -14.38 83.34
C ILE A 15 -9.63 -14.84 84.78
N ASN A 16 -9.19 -16.08 84.97
CA ASN A 16 -9.02 -16.67 86.30
C ASN A 16 -7.74 -16.17 86.95
N ASN A 17 -7.85 -15.79 88.22
CA ASN A 17 -6.74 -15.42 89.10
C ASN A 17 -6.62 -16.43 90.23
N TYR A 18 -5.51 -16.39 90.98
CA TYR A 18 -5.32 -17.30 92.11
C TYR A 18 -6.33 -16.99 93.24
N GLY A 19 -7.40 -17.78 93.31
CA GLY A 19 -8.51 -17.63 94.27
C GLY A 19 -9.67 -16.73 93.83
N SER A 20 -9.67 -16.19 92.61
CA SER A 20 -10.74 -15.33 92.09
C SER A 20 -10.82 -15.33 90.55
N TYR A 21 -11.73 -14.56 89.97
CA TYR A 21 -11.77 -14.30 88.52
C TYR A 21 -12.06 -12.81 88.26
N MET A 22 -11.67 -12.32 87.09
CA MET A 22 -12.05 -10.99 86.61
C MET A 22 -12.61 -11.08 85.19
N CYS A 23 -13.59 -10.24 84.87
CA CYS A 23 -14.15 -10.12 83.53
C CYS A 23 -13.46 -8.99 82.79
N ARG A 24 -13.14 -9.21 81.52
CA ARG A 24 -12.52 -8.20 80.64
C ARG A 24 -13.41 -7.99 79.43
N CYS A 25 -13.81 -6.74 79.17
CA CYS A 25 -14.54 -6.41 77.96
C CYS A 25 -13.71 -6.70 76.69
N PRO A 26 -14.35 -6.91 75.53
CA PRO A 26 -13.65 -7.00 74.26
C PRO A 26 -12.78 -5.78 73.99
N GLU A 27 -11.78 -5.93 73.12
CA GLU A 27 -11.03 -4.77 72.61
C GLU A 27 -11.99 -3.75 71.98
N GLY A 28 -11.76 -2.46 72.24
CA GLY A 28 -12.65 -1.37 71.81
C GLY A 28 -13.83 -1.10 72.74
N TYR A 29 -13.97 -1.83 73.85
CA TYR A 29 -15.03 -1.62 74.84
C TYR A 29 -14.45 -1.32 76.22
N GLU A 30 -15.15 -0.47 76.97
CA GLU A 30 -14.82 -0.10 78.34
C GLU A 30 -15.94 -0.48 79.33
N GLY A 31 -15.55 -0.87 80.55
CA GLY A 31 -16.49 -1.30 81.58
C GLY A 31 -15.91 -2.38 82.49
N ASP A 32 -16.76 -2.93 83.35
CA ASP A 32 -16.39 -3.93 84.36
C ASP A 32 -16.53 -5.38 83.87
N GLY A 33 -17.11 -5.61 82.69
CA GLY A 33 -17.35 -6.94 82.13
C GLY A 33 -18.39 -7.77 82.88
N LEU A 34 -19.00 -7.23 83.93
CA LEU A 34 -20.01 -7.88 84.78
C LEU A 34 -21.40 -7.28 84.54
N TYR A 35 -21.47 -5.96 84.39
CA TYR A 35 -22.69 -5.19 84.18
C TYR A 35 -22.61 -4.27 82.97
N SER A 36 -21.39 -3.88 82.59
CA SER A 36 -21.15 -2.93 81.52
C SER A 36 -19.97 -3.35 80.66
N CYS A 37 -20.21 -3.38 79.35
CA CYS A 37 -19.19 -3.22 78.32
C CYS A 37 -19.78 -2.28 77.28
N LEU A 38 -19.44 -1.01 77.40
CA LEU A 38 -19.86 0.03 76.48
C LEU A 38 -18.77 0.27 75.46
N ASP A 39 -19.21 0.63 74.26
CA ASP A 39 -18.31 1.01 73.19
C ASP A 39 -17.47 2.23 73.60
N ARG A 40 -16.16 2.15 73.38
CA ARG A 40 -15.24 3.23 73.68
C ARG A 40 -15.21 4.19 72.50
N ASP A 41 -15.86 5.34 72.62
CA ASP A 41 -15.83 6.34 71.54
C ASP A 41 -14.43 6.98 71.42
N GLU A 42 -13.59 6.43 70.54
CA GLU A 42 -12.26 6.96 70.29
C GLU A 42 -12.31 8.36 69.69
N CYS A 43 -13.37 8.69 68.93
CA CYS A 43 -13.56 9.99 68.32
C CYS A 43 -13.87 11.09 69.35
N ALA A 44 -14.65 10.78 70.38
CA ALA A 44 -14.95 11.70 71.50
C ALA A 44 -13.77 11.89 72.45
N THR A 45 -12.99 10.83 72.66
CA THR A 45 -11.83 10.84 73.58
C THR A 45 -10.54 11.35 72.92
N GLY A 46 -10.52 11.48 71.59
CA GLY A 46 -9.32 11.85 70.83
C GLY A 46 -8.30 10.71 70.69
N ALA A 47 -8.67 9.48 71.06
CA ALA A 47 -7.81 8.30 71.04
C ALA A 47 -7.83 7.58 69.68
N TYR A 48 -7.85 8.33 68.57
CA TYR A 48 -7.92 7.81 67.21
C TYR A 48 -6.68 8.20 66.39
N TYR A 49 -6.37 7.43 65.35
CA TYR A 49 -5.30 7.73 64.40
C TYR A 49 -5.88 7.98 63.00
N CYS A 50 -6.40 9.19 62.81
CA CYS A 50 -6.93 9.65 61.54
C CYS A 50 -6.06 10.77 60.94
N ASN A 51 -5.94 10.79 59.62
CA ASN A 51 -5.26 11.85 58.87
C ASN A 51 -5.98 13.21 59.06
N ALA A 52 -5.27 14.34 59.01
CA ALA A 52 -5.84 15.69 58.99
C ALA A 52 -6.93 15.92 57.90
N LYS A 53 -6.90 15.13 56.82
CA LYS A 53 -7.88 15.15 55.72
C LYS A 53 -9.09 14.21 55.92
N THR A 54 -9.21 13.61 57.10
CA THR A 54 -10.29 12.68 57.45
C THR A 54 -11.08 13.15 58.66
N ILE A 55 -12.28 12.59 58.82
CA ILE A 55 -13.15 12.74 59.98
C ILE A 55 -13.25 11.35 60.63
N CYS A 56 -13.07 11.31 61.94
CA CYS A 56 -13.27 10.09 62.73
C CYS A 56 -14.77 9.82 62.84
N VAL A 57 -15.19 8.59 62.55
CA VAL A 57 -16.56 8.11 62.76
C VAL A 57 -16.49 6.90 63.68
N ASN A 58 -17.12 7.02 64.85
CA ASN A 58 -17.15 5.96 65.83
C ASN A 58 -18.01 4.79 65.33
N THR A 59 -17.57 3.57 65.60
CA THR A 59 -18.25 2.31 65.25
C THR A 59 -18.23 1.37 66.45
N LEU A 60 -19.15 0.40 66.52
CA LEU A 60 -19.16 -0.52 67.65
C LEU A 60 -17.86 -1.35 67.70
N GLY A 61 -17.07 -1.16 68.74
CA GLY A 61 -15.78 -1.79 69.02
C GLY A 61 -14.58 -1.15 68.34
N SER A 62 -14.72 -0.05 67.59
CA SER A 62 -13.61 0.63 66.91
C SER A 62 -14.00 1.97 66.28
N TYR A 63 -13.14 2.56 65.45
CA TYR A 63 -13.45 3.73 64.64
C TYR A 63 -13.02 3.55 63.19
N ILE A 64 -13.66 4.30 62.30
CA ILE A 64 -13.23 4.43 60.90
C ILE A 64 -12.88 5.88 60.59
N CYS A 65 -11.86 6.07 59.76
CA CYS A 65 -11.52 7.38 59.22
C CYS A 65 -12.17 7.51 57.84
N VAL A 66 -13.09 8.47 57.70
CA VAL A 66 -13.72 8.80 56.42
C VAL A 66 -13.17 10.11 55.88
N CYS A 67 -13.03 10.22 54.57
CA CYS A 67 -12.51 11.46 53.98
C CYS A 67 -13.45 12.64 54.21
N GLN A 68 -12.88 13.81 54.49
CA GLN A 68 -13.64 15.07 54.58
C GLN A 68 -14.40 15.36 53.28
N SER A 69 -15.48 16.13 53.38
CA SER A 69 -16.33 16.52 52.24
C SER A 69 -15.49 17.03 51.06
N GLY A 70 -15.66 16.41 49.88
CA GLY A 70 -14.92 16.76 48.66
C GLY A 70 -13.70 15.88 48.36
N LEU A 71 -13.33 14.99 49.27
CA LEU A 71 -12.23 14.03 49.11
C LEU A 71 -12.75 12.60 48.93
N ILE A 72 -11.98 11.75 48.25
CA ILE A 72 -12.22 10.32 48.05
C ILE A 72 -11.04 9.50 48.54
N GLY A 73 -11.25 8.32 49.10
CA GLY A 73 -10.19 7.52 49.69
C GLY A 73 -10.70 6.45 50.64
N ILE A 74 -9.80 5.58 51.11
CA ILE A 74 -10.07 4.55 52.11
C ILE A 74 -9.16 4.80 53.31
N GLY A 75 -9.73 4.81 54.52
CA GLY A 75 -9.01 5.09 55.76
C GLY A 75 -8.29 6.45 55.70
N ASN A 76 -6.98 6.44 55.90
CA ASN A 76 -6.15 7.65 56.00
C ASN A 76 -5.64 8.21 54.67
N HIS A 77 -6.03 7.61 53.54
CA HIS A 77 -5.54 7.98 52.22
C HIS A 77 -6.60 8.71 51.40
N CYS A 78 -6.77 10.00 51.68
CA CYS A 78 -7.74 10.87 51.00
C CYS A 78 -7.11 11.73 49.91
N ARG A 79 -7.78 11.83 48.76
CA ARG A 79 -7.41 12.66 47.60
C ARG A 79 -8.60 13.48 47.12
N GLU A 80 -8.35 14.64 46.52
CA GLU A 80 -9.40 15.48 45.92
C GLU A 80 -10.16 14.72 44.83
N ARG A 81 -11.46 14.97 44.72
CA ARG A 81 -12.27 14.37 43.66
C ARG A 81 -12.05 15.15 42.36
N SER A 82 -11.26 14.57 41.47
CA SER A 82 -11.13 14.98 40.08
C SER A 82 -12.48 14.92 39.34
N VAL A 83 -13.03 16.05 38.90
CA VAL A 83 -14.33 16.12 38.20
C VAL A 83 -14.14 16.45 36.73
N TRP A 84 -14.85 15.73 35.85
CA TRP A 84 -14.95 16.08 34.44
C TRP A 84 -15.93 17.24 34.25
N THR A 85 -15.59 18.22 33.39
CA THR A 85 -16.59 19.13 32.85
C THR A 85 -17.64 18.35 32.05
N PRO A 86 -18.83 18.94 31.81
CA PRO A 86 -19.71 18.45 30.75
C PRO A 86 -18.93 18.32 29.43
N TRP A 87 -19.34 17.34 28.63
CA TRP A 87 -18.84 17.23 27.27
C TRP A 87 -19.23 18.46 26.46
N SER A 88 -18.32 18.89 25.58
CA SER A 88 -18.66 19.85 24.53
C SER A 88 -19.76 19.27 23.63
N PRO A 89 -20.48 20.13 22.88
CA PRO A 89 -21.22 19.67 21.70
C PRO A 89 -20.29 18.88 20.76
N TRP A 90 -20.89 18.00 19.98
CA TRP A 90 -20.17 17.31 18.90
C TRP A 90 -19.75 18.30 17.82
N SER A 91 -18.53 18.13 17.29
CA SER A 91 -18.10 18.83 16.09
C SER A 91 -19.03 18.49 14.92
N ILE A 92 -19.22 19.44 14.01
CA ILE A 92 -20.00 19.19 12.80
C ILE A 92 -19.26 18.24 11.85
N CYS A 93 -20.03 17.48 11.08
CA CYS A 93 -19.49 16.71 9.96
C CYS A 93 -19.31 17.66 8.76
N THR A 94 -18.06 17.98 8.44
CA THR A 94 -17.70 18.89 7.33
C THR A 94 -17.56 18.16 5.99
N VAL A 95 -17.30 16.85 5.98
CA VAL A 95 -17.16 16.14 4.71
C VAL A 95 -18.51 16.04 4.01
N GLN A 96 -18.52 16.36 2.72
CA GLN A 96 -19.71 16.22 1.88
C GLN A 96 -19.96 14.76 1.48
N CYS A 97 -18.97 13.89 1.63
CA CYS A 97 -19.03 12.49 1.25
C CYS A 97 -17.98 11.67 2.04
N GLY A 98 -18.15 10.35 2.10
CA GLY A 98 -17.15 9.45 2.68
C GLY A 98 -17.28 9.29 4.20
N HIS A 99 -16.22 8.79 4.83
CA HIS A 99 -16.17 8.57 6.27
C HIS A 99 -15.52 9.76 6.97
N GLN A 100 -16.18 10.29 7.99
CA GLN A 100 -15.62 11.25 8.92
C GLN A 100 -16.05 10.89 10.33
N ASN A 101 -15.21 11.24 11.31
CA ASN A 101 -15.59 11.19 12.71
C ASN A 101 -15.86 12.61 13.21
N GLN A 102 -16.97 12.79 13.91
CA GLN A 102 -17.18 13.94 14.78
C GLN A 102 -16.45 13.69 16.10
N MET A 103 -15.95 14.77 16.70
CA MET A 103 -15.25 14.73 17.97
C MET A 103 -15.95 15.62 19.00
N ARG A 104 -15.87 15.23 20.26
CA ARG A 104 -16.19 16.10 21.39
C ARG A 104 -15.12 15.96 22.45
N ILE A 105 -14.95 17.02 23.24
CA ILE A 105 -13.93 17.09 24.28
C ILE A 105 -14.56 17.42 25.63
N ARG A 106 -13.89 17.03 26.70
CA ARG A 106 -14.18 17.47 28.06
C ARG A 106 -12.87 17.76 28.77
N LEU A 107 -12.91 18.72 29.68
CA LEU A 107 -11.77 19.12 30.47
C LEU A 107 -11.88 18.52 31.86
N CYS A 108 -10.73 18.25 32.45
CA CYS A 108 -10.67 17.74 33.81
C CYS A 108 -10.41 18.95 34.72
N THR A 109 -11.34 19.26 35.62
CA THR A 109 -11.19 20.40 36.52
C THR A 109 -10.48 19.96 37.79
N HIS A 110 -9.26 20.46 37.99
CA HIS A 110 -8.51 20.37 39.25
C HIS A 110 -8.12 21.78 39.68
N PRO A 111 -8.40 22.15 40.95
CA PRO A 111 -7.89 23.39 41.49
C PRO A 111 -6.36 23.37 41.60
N GLU A 112 -5.72 22.32 42.12
CA GLU A 112 -4.26 22.35 42.36
C GLU A 112 -3.52 21.00 42.30
N SER A 113 -4.17 19.89 41.99
CA SER A 113 -3.52 18.57 42.06
C SER A 113 -3.36 17.94 40.67
N GLY A 114 -2.12 17.57 40.31
CA GLY A 114 -1.75 16.87 39.07
C GLY A 114 -2.31 15.45 38.92
N MET A 115 -3.47 15.18 39.53
CA MET A 115 -4.28 14.01 39.25
C MET A 115 -4.86 14.12 37.84
N ARG A 116 -5.18 12.98 37.24
CA ARG A 116 -5.86 12.92 35.95
C ARG A 116 -7.21 12.29 36.19
N CYS A 117 -8.26 12.88 35.64
CA CYS A 117 -9.57 12.25 35.64
C CYS A 117 -9.49 10.88 34.94
N GLN A 118 -10.22 9.88 35.47
CA GLN A 118 -10.26 8.56 34.87
C GLN A 118 -11.15 8.56 33.62
N GLY A 119 -10.66 7.97 32.54
CA GLY A 119 -11.32 7.89 31.23
C GLY A 119 -10.79 8.89 30.21
N PRO A 120 -11.33 8.90 28.99
CA PRO A 120 -10.81 9.74 27.91
C PRO A 120 -11.29 11.19 28.04
N SER A 121 -10.45 12.14 27.63
CA SER A 121 -10.79 13.56 27.47
C SER A 121 -11.39 13.87 26.08
N VAL A 122 -11.31 12.91 25.15
CA VAL A 122 -11.79 13.03 23.77
C VAL A 122 -12.63 11.81 23.43
N GLU A 123 -13.77 12.03 22.78
CA GLU A 123 -14.60 10.96 22.25
C GLU A 123 -14.79 11.16 20.75
N LEU A 124 -14.69 10.07 20.01
CA LEU A 124 -14.88 10.02 18.56
C LEU A 124 -16.13 9.22 18.25
N ARG A 125 -16.95 9.74 17.34
CA ARG A 125 -18.12 9.05 16.82
C ARG A 125 -18.15 9.17 15.30
N PRO A 126 -18.45 8.09 14.56
CA PRO A 126 -18.61 8.18 13.12
C PRO A 126 -19.80 9.07 12.75
N CYS A 127 -19.59 9.93 11.75
CA CYS A 127 -20.63 10.66 11.06
C CYS A 127 -21.50 9.69 10.21
N PRO A 128 -22.77 10.05 9.94
CA PRO A 128 -23.58 9.31 8.96
C PRO A 128 -22.85 9.27 7.62
N VAL A 129 -22.63 8.05 7.10
CA VAL A 129 -21.87 7.85 5.86
C VAL A 129 -22.66 8.46 4.70
N LYS A 130 -22.10 9.50 4.10
CA LYS A 130 -22.62 10.07 2.85
C LYS A 130 -22.00 9.31 1.68
N THR A 131 -22.82 8.50 1.02
CA THR A 131 -22.42 7.47 0.03
C THR A 131 -21.97 8.00 -1.34
N SER A 132 -21.84 9.32 -1.52
CA SER A 132 -21.64 9.93 -2.84
C SER A 132 -20.37 10.77 -2.95
N CYS A 133 -19.19 10.15 -2.85
CA CYS A 133 -17.95 10.84 -3.17
C CYS A 133 -17.69 10.89 -4.68
N PRO A 134 -17.04 11.97 -5.17
CA PRO A 134 -16.26 11.90 -6.39
C PRO A 134 -15.24 10.79 -6.24
N VAL A 135 -15.17 9.88 -7.21
CA VAL A 135 -14.08 8.90 -7.31
C VAL A 135 -13.22 9.39 -8.45
N ASP A 136 -11.94 9.61 -8.17
CA ASP A 136 -10.99 10.00 -9.20
C ASP A 136 -10.69 8.80 -10.12
N GLY A 137 -10.48 9.09 -11.40
CA GLY A 137 -10.14 8.10 -12.38
C GLY A 137 -8.73 7.57 -12.15
N ALA A 138 -8.54 6.26 -12.24
CA ALA A 138 -7.23 5.64 -12.31
C ALA A 138 -7.08 4.77 -13.55
N TRP A 139 -5.83 4.71 -14.03
CA TRP A 139 -5.46 3.96 -15.21
C TRP A 139 -5.63 2.46 -14.98
N SER A 140 -6.15 1.77 -15.99
CA SER A 140 -6.00 0.32 -16.13
C SER A 140 -4.53 -0.04 -16.30
N GLU A 141 -4.24 -1.33 -16.12
CA GLU A 141 -3.02 -1.91 -16.68
C GLU A 141 -2.93 -1.59 -18.18
N TRP A 142 -1.71 -1.41 -18.66
CA TRP A 142 -1.46 -1.22 -20.08
C TRP A 142 -1.83 -2.49 -20.85
N SER A 143 -2.40 -2.31 -22.05
CA SER A 143 -2.52 -3.41 -22.99
C SER A 143 -1.15 -3.98 -23.33
N PRO A 144 -1.08 -5.23 -23.81
CA PRO A 144 0.10 -5.71 -24.51
C PRO A 144 0.47 -4.78 -25.67
N TRP A 145 1.76 -4.75 -26.02
CA TRP A 145 2.22 -4.05 -27.22
C TRP A 145 1.61 -4.68 -28.48
N SER A 146 1.18 -3.84 -29.43
CA SER A 146 0.84 -4.28 -30.78
C SER A 146 2.03 -4.91 -31.48
N ILE A 147 1.76 -5.63 -32.58
CA ILE A 147 2.81 -5.96 -33.54
C ILE A 147 3.42 -4.67 -34.12
N CYS A 148 4.63 -4.79 -34.64
CA CYS A 148 5.31 -3.70 -35.32
C CYS A 148 4.60 -3.35 -36.65
N SER A 149 4.60 -2.07 -37.02
CA SER A 149 4.00 -1.61 -38.28
C SER A 149 4.59 -2.29 -39.52
N TYR A 150 5.87 -2.69 -39.46
CA TYR A 150 6.53 -3.52 -40.45
C TYR A 150 7.08 -4.78 -39.77
N LYS A 151 7.32 -5.85 -40.54
CA LYS A 151 7.70 -7.18 -40.00
C LYS A 151 8.80 -7.15 -38.93
N CYS A 152 9.82 -6.30 -39.10
CA CYS A 152 10.98 -6.22 -38.20
C CYS A 152 11.32 -4.78 -37.76
N SER A 153 10.53 -3.79 -38.16
CA SER A 153 10.84 -2.38 -37.92
C SER A 153 9.56 -1.54 -37.80
N GLY A 154 9.71 -0.25 -37.55
CA GLY A 154 8.60 0.67 -37.39
C GLY A 154 8.18 0.84 -35.93
N LEU A 155 6.89 1.04 -35.70
CA LEU A 155 6.37 1.41 -34.39
C LEU A 155 5.47 0.30 -33.86
N LYS A 156 5.50 0.11 -32.54
CA LYS A 156 4.49 -0.64 -31.79
C LYS A 156 3.77 0.31 -30.85
N LYS A 157 2.50 0.02 -30.58
CA LYS A 157 1.63 0.83 -29.74
C LYS A 157 1.00 0.02 -28.62
N ARG A 158 0.75 0.63 -27.48
CA ARG A 158 -0.10 0.07 -26.43
C ARG A 158 -1.00 1.16 -25.85
N ILE A 159 -2.13 0.75 -25.29
CA ILE A 159 -3.13 1.66 -24.75
C ILE A 159 -3.50 1.29 -23.31
N ARG A 160 -4.00 2.26 -22.56
CA ARG A 160 -4.61 2.07 -21.24
C ARG A 160 -5.90 2.86 -21.16
N LEU A 161 -6.83 2.42 -20.32
CA LEU A 161 -8.14 3.07 -20.16
C LEU A 161 -8.23 3.70 -18.76
N CYS A 162 -8.92 4.83 -18.66
CA CYS A 162 -9.16 5.48 -17.37
C CYS A 162 -10.41 4.88 -16.70
N ASN A 163 -10.31 3.61 -16.28
CA ASN A 163 -11.46 2.84 -15.81
C ASN A 163 -11.18 1.92 -14.62
N SER A 164 -10.03 2.06 -13.94
CA SER A 164 -9.63 1.19 -12.83
C SER A 164 -9.35 1.97 -11.53
N PRO A 165 -10.30 2.78 -11.00
CA PRO A 165 -11.70 2.93 -11.40
C PRO A 165 -11.94 4.08 -12.39
N ALA A 166 -13.14 4.14 -12.98
CA ALA A 166 -13.56 5.27 -13.82
C ALA A 166 -13.95 6.49 -12.94
N PRO A 167 -13.69 7.73 -13.38
CA PRO A 167 -14.07 8.91 -12.63
C PRO A 167 -15.60 9.04 -12.56
N VAL A 168 -16.14 9.24 -11.36
CA VAL A 168 -17.58 9.44 -11.14
C VAL A 168 -17.84 10.73 -10.38
N LYS A 169 -19.03 11.32 -10.59
CA LYS A 169 -19.53 12.48 -9.83
C LYS A 169 -18.55 13.66 -9.75
N GLY A 170 -17.86 13.95 -10.86
CA GLY A 170 -16.91 15.06 -10.95
C GLY A 170 -15.51 14.77 -10.40
N GLY A 171 -15.16 13.49 -10.20
CA GLY A 171 -13.78 13.09 -9.88
C GLY A 171 -12.80 13.42 -11.01
N LEU A 172 -11.52 13.53 -10.66
CA LEU A 172 -10.46 13.92 -11.57
C LEU A 172 -10.25 12.88 -12.69
N LEU A 173 -9.98 13.35 -13.90
CA LEU A 173 -9.60 12.48 -15.01
C LEU A 173 -8.18 11.95 -14.81
N CYS A 174 -7.87 10.80 -15.42
CA CYS A 174 -6.54 10.21 -15.31
C CYS A 174 -5.46 11.11 -15.93
N PRO A 175 -4.37 11.41 -15.22
CA PRO A 175 -3.32 12.27 -15.74
C PRO A 175 -2.41 11.52 -16.72
N GLY A 176 -2.01 12.21 -17.79
CA GLY A 176 -1.07 11.72 -18.81
C GLY A 176 -1.74 11.03 -20.01
N PRO A 177 -0.95 10.46 -20.93
CA PRO A 177 -1.47 9.89 -22.17
C PRO A 177 -2.10 8.51 -21.96
N ASN A 178 -3.12 8.19 -22.75
CA ASN A 178 -3.77 6.88 -22.80
C ASN A 178 -3.17 5.94 -23.87
N GLU A 179 -2.26 6.44 -24.70
CA GLU A 179 -1.54 5.70 -25.74
C GLU A 179 -0.04 5.92 -25.56
N GLU A 180 0.73 4.85 -25.72
CA GLU A 180 2.19 4.89 -25.75
C GLU A 180 2.69 4.25 -27.04
N VAL A 181 3.70 4.87 -27.64
CA VAL A 181 4.31 4.45 -28.89
C VAL A 181 5.80 4.19 -28.65
N ALA A 182 6.29 3.02 -29.07
CA ALA A 182 7.69 2.65 -28.97
C ALA A 182 8.22 2.17 -30.33
N ILE A 183 9.52 2.39 -30.55
CA ILE A 183 10.20 1.92 -31.76
C ILE A 183 10.46 0.42 -31.63
N CYS A 184 10.12 -0.32 -32.68
CA CYS A 184 10.58 -1.69 -32.88
C CYS A 184 12.04 -1.66 -33.36
N LYS A 185 12.98 -1.92 -32.47
CA LYS A 185 14.37 -2.21 -32.83
C LYS A 185 14.57 -3.72 -32.92
N SER A 186 14.31 -4.30 -34.10
CA SER A 186 14.94 -5.58 -34.45
C SER A 186 16.34 -5.26 -35.00
N ALA A 187 17.38 -5.90 -34.45
CA ALA A 187 18.76 -5.56 -34.77
C ALA A 187 19.15 -5.88 -36.23
N THR A 188 18.42 -6.77 -36.91
CA THR A 188 18.69 -7.15 -38.30
C THR A 188 17.39 -7.52 -39.01
N CYS A 189 17.17 -6.97 -40.19
CA CYS A 189 16.00 -7.20 -41.02
C CYS A 189 16.40 -7.98 -42.28
N PRO A 190 15.63 -8.99 -42.72
CA PRO A 190 15.89 -9.70 -43.96
C PRO A 190 15.98 -8.72 -45.15
N VAL A 191 17.10 -8.72 -45.85
CA VAL A 191 17.30 -7.98 -47.11
C VAL A 191 17.17 -9.00 -48.23
N ASP A 192 16.12 -8.89 -49.05
CA ASP A 192 15.96 -9.77 -50.20
C ASP A 192 16.98 -9.39 -51.29
N GLY A 193 17.61 -10.40 -51.89
CA GLY A 193 18.60 -10.17 -52.94
C GLY A 193 17.97 -9.69 -54.25
N MET A 194 18.68 -8.82 -54.95
CA MET A 194 18.31 -8.39 -56.30
C MET A 194 19.46 -8.56 -57.28
N TRP A 195 19.11 -8.90 -58.52
CA TRP A 195 20.05 -9.08 -59.60
C TRP A 195 20.79 -7.78 -59.95
N SER A 196 22.11 -7.83 -60.09
CA SER A 196 22.87 -6.79 -60.79
C SER A 196 22.49 -6.74 -62.27
N SER A 197 22.83 -5.62 -62.91
CA SER A 197 22.83 -5.53 -64.36
C SER A 197 23.71 -6.62 -64.97
N TRP A 198 23.23 -7.23 -66.04
CA TRP A 198 24.00 -8.18 -66.83
C TRP A 198 25.33 -7.57 -67.30
N THR A 199 26.38 -8.37 -67.29
CA THR A 199 27.65 -8.02 -67.95
C THR A 199 27.41 -7.82 -69.44
N ALA A 200 28.34 -7.09 -70.09
CA ALA A 200 28.42 -7.13 -71.53
C ALA A 200 28.63 -8.58 -72.02
N TRP A 201 28.13 -8.88 -73.22
CA TRP A 201 28.40 -10.16 -73.88
C TRP A 201 29.90 -10.32 -74.11
N THR A 202 30.41 -11.54 -73.95
CA THR A 202 31.79 -11.87 -74.33
C THR A 202 32.04 -11.52 -75.79
N PRO A 203 33.25 -11.05 -76.14
CA PRO A 203 33.62 -10.83 -77.54
C PRO A 203 33.42 -12.09 -78.37
N CYS A 204 33.00 -11.93 -79.61
CA CYS A 204 32.79 -13.04 -80.53
C CYS A 204 34.16 -13.72 -80.82
N PRO A 205 34.33 -15.02 -80.53
CA PRO A 205 35.63 -15.68 -80.63
C PRO A 205 36.06 -15.94 -82.07
N LEU A 206 35.09 -15.96 -83.00
CA LEU A 206 35.33 -16.14 -84.42
C LEU A 206 35.19 -14.82 -85.17
N SER A 207 36.14 -14.53 -86.04
CA SER A 207 36.03 -13.46 -87.03
C SER A 207 35.08 -13.84 -88.18
N CYS A 208 34.83 -15.14 -88.39
CA CYS A 208 33.78 -15.61 -89.28
C CYS A 208 33.20 -16.99 -88.89
N GLY A 209 31.93 -17.22 -89.21
CA GLY A 209 31.14 -18.36 -88.77
C GLY A 209 30.32 -18.03 -87.52
N LEU A 210 29.40 -18.93 -87.15
CA LEU A 210 28.58 -18.78 -85.96
C LEU A 210 29.36 -19.23 -84.72
N ALA A 211 29.31 -18.42 -83.66
CA ALA A 211 29.92 -18.73 -82.38
C ALA A 211 28.97 -18.45 -81.22
N VAL A 212 29.19 -19.14 -80.10
CA VAL A 212 28.47 -18.90 -78.85
C VAL A 212 29.17 -17.78 -78.07
N VAL A 213 28.38 -16.87 -77.54
CA VAL A 213 28.78 -15.81 -76.61
C VAL A 213 27.95 -15.90 -75.35
N SER A 214 28.50 -15.45 -74.24
CA SER A 214 27.84 -15.54 -72.94
C SER A 214 27.85 -14.21 -72.21
N ARG A 215 26.95 -14.08 -71.24
CA ARG A 215 26.97 -13.02 -70.22
C ARG A 215 26.51 -13.56 -68.88
N SER A 216 26.87 -12.86 -67.81
CA SER A 216 26.47 -13.23 -66.45
C SER A 216 25.96 -12.03 -65.65
N ARG A 217 25.32 -12.29 -64.52
CA ARG A 217 24.90 -11.31 -63.52
C ARG A 217 25.05 -11.92 -62.13
N GLN A 218 25.09 -11.11 -61.10
CA GLN A 218 25.21 -11.58 -59.71
C GLN A 218 23.99 -11.15 -58.88
N CYS A 219 23.68 -11.89 -57.82
CA CYS A 219 22.60 -11.54 -56.90
C CYS A 219 23.14 -10.65 -55.77
N ASP A 220 23.63 -9.47 -56.13
CA ASP A 220 24.44 -8.62 -55.27
C ASP A 220 24.00 -7.15 -55.22
N SER A 221 22.90 -6.79 -55.89
CA SER A 221 22.45 -5.40 -56.03
C SER A 221 21.04 -5.14 -55.49
N PRO A 222 20.73 -5.42 -54.20
CA PRO A 222 21.65 -5.80 -53.11
C PRO A 222 21.79 -7.33 -52.91
N SER A 223 22.78 -7.75 -52.11
CA SER A 223 22.94 -9.16 -51.71
C SER A 223 21.88 -9.57 -50.68
N PRO A 224 21.40 -10.84 -50.68
CA PRO A 224 20.53 -11.33 -49.61
C PRO A 224 21.25 -11.32 -48.26
N GLU A 225 20.70 -10.61 -47.28
CA GLU A 225 21.25 -10.56 -45.92
C GLU A 225 20.18 -10.94 -44.89
N HIS A 226 20.62 -11.37 -43.71
CA HIS A 226 19.75 -11.60 -42.54
C HIS A 226 18.53 -12.51 -42.80
N GLY A 227 18.71 -13.54 -43.64
CA GLY A 227 17.65 -14.50 -43.99
C GLY A 227 16.69 -14.01 -45.08
N GLY A 228 17.05 -12.98 -45.83
CA GLY A 228 16.32 -12.55 -47.02
C GLY A 228 16.37 -13.58 -48.16
N LYS A 229 15.45 -13.44 -49.10
CA LYS A 229 15.29 -14.37 -50.21
C LYS A 229 16.42 -14.20 -51.23
N ILE A 230 16.87 -15.33 -51.80
CA ILE A 230 17.80 -15.33 -52.93
C ILE A 230 17.09 -14.92 -54.23
N CYS A 231 17.87 -14.41 -55.19
CA CYS A 231 17.34 -14.06 -56.51
C CYS A 231 16.81 -15.31 -57.23
N SER A 232 15.66 -15.18 -57.89
CA SER A 232 15.06 -16.24 -58.68
C SER A 232 15.40 -16.07 -60.17
N GLY A 233 15.80 -17.15 -60.84
CA GLY A 233 16.22 -17.18 -62.24
C GLY A 233 17.69 -17.58 -62.43
N THR A 234 18.18 -17.61 -63.67
CA THR A 234 19.60 -17.91 -63.96
C THR A 234 20.47 -16.67 -63.84
N ASP A 235 21.70 -16.88 -63.41
CA ASP A 235 22.80 -15.91 -63.34
C ASP A 235 23.68 -15.90 -64.60
N TYR A 236 23.40 -16.83 -65.53
CA TYR A 236 24.14 -17.04 -66.76
C TYR A 236 23.18 -17.17 -67.95
N GLU A 237 23.60 -16.62 -69.08
CA GLU A 237 22.86 -16.66 -70.34
C GLU A 237 23.82 -16.81 -71.53
N GLU A 238 23.44 -17.66 -72.48
CA GLU A 238 24.16 -17.87 -73.75
C GLU A 238 23.38 -17.29 -74.92
N GLY A 239 24.12 -16.86 -75.94
CA GLY A 239 23.58 -16.37 -77.19
C GLY A 239 24.55 -16.69 -78.33
N SER A 240 24.17 -16.29 -79.55
CA SER A 240 24.96 -16.50 -80.75
C SER A 240 25.45 -15.18 -81.34
N CYS A 241 26.65 -15.19 -81.89
CA CYS A 241 27.24 -14.10 -82.66
C CYS A 241 27.85 -14.64 -83.97
N GLY A 242 28.17 -13.74 -84.90
CA GLY A 242 28.77 -14.11 -86.19
C GLY A 242 27.78 -14.08 -87.35
N PHE A 243 28.18 -14.67 -88.48
CA PHE A 243 27.35 -14.76 -89.69
C PHE A 243 27.33 -16.22 -90.16
N PRO A 244 26.27 -16.66 -90.88
CA PRO A 244 26.30 -17.97 -91.53
C PRO A 244 27.53 -18.11 -92.42
N GLU A 245 28.16 -19.29 -92.40
CA GLU A 245 29.48 -19.56 -92.98
C GLU A 245 29.56 -19.18 -94.47
N GLU A 246 28.44 -19.28 -95.19
CA GLU A 246 28.29 -18.88 -96.60
C GLU A 246 28.62 -17.41 -96.90
N PHE A 247 28.50 -16.53 -95.91
CA PHE A 247 28.79 -15.11 -96.02
C PHE A 247 30.24 -14.76 -95.67
N CYS A 248 31.03 -15.72 -95.18
CA CYS A 248 32.42 -15.49 -94.79
C CYS A 248 33.33 -15.02 -95.92
N LYS A 249 33.07 -15.50 -97.14
CA LYS A 249 33.83 -15.14 -98.35
C LYS A 249 33.77 -13.66 -98.72
N TYR A 250 32.83 -12.90 -98.14
CA TYR A 250 32.68 -11.47 -98.38
C TYR A 250 33.32 -10.59 -97.31
N LEU A 251 33.86 -11.17 -96.24
CA LEU A 251 34.53 -10.45 -95.15
C LEU A 251 36.03 -10.34 -95.46
N ASN A 252 36.47 -9.14 -95.86
CA ASN A 252 37.85 -8.88 -96.34
C ASN A 252 38.82 -8.68 -95.15
N PRO A 253 39.95 -9.43 -95.05
CA PRO A 253 40.90 -9.33 -93.93
C PRO A 253 41.69 -8.00 -93.87
N ALA A 254 41.64 -7.16 -94.91
CA ALA A 254 42.51 -5.99 -95.05
C ALA A 254 41.94 -4.65 -94.49
N LEU A 255 40.69 -4.63 -94.02
CA LEU A 255 40.06 -3.44 -93.41
C LEU A 255 39.75 -3.75 -91.94
N GLY A 256 40.57 -3.21 -91.04
CA GLY A 256 40.61 -3.56 -89.62
C GLY A 256 39.25 -3.69 -88.92
N ARG A 257 39.11 -4.80 -88.18
CA ARG A 257 38.16 -5.09 -87.09
C ARG A 257 36.69 -4.75 -87.35
N PHE A 258 36.04 -5.52 -88.23
CA PHE A 258 34.62 -5.82 -88.03
C PHE A 258 34.51 -6.95 -87.00
N VAL A 259 34.25 -6.59 -85.73
CA VAL A 259 33.86 -7.56 -84.71
C VAL A 259 32.37 -7.87 -84.93
N PRO A 260 31.98 -9.13 -85.18
CA PRO A 260 30.56 -9.45 -85.33
C PRO A 260 29.79 -9.09 -84.05
N GLY A 261 28.71 -8.33 -84.19
CA GLY A 261 27.75 -8.09 -83.11
C GLY A 261 26.85 -9.30 -82.86
N LYS A 262 26.08 -9.26 -81.76
CA LYS A 262 25.08 -10.29 -81.44
C LYS A 262 24.10 -10.44 -82.61
N LEU A 263 23.82 -11.68 -83.01
CA LEU A 263 22.64 -11.97 -83.84
C LEU A 263 21.43 -11.96 -82.91
N ILE A 264 20.66 -10.88 -82.95
CA ILE A 264 19.41 -10.79 -82.20
C ILE A 264 18.34 -11.48 -83.06
N HIS A 265 17.85 -12.63 -82.59
CA HIS A 265 16.53 -13.12 -82.96
C HIS A 265 15.49 -12.48 -82.05
#